data_AF-A0A1C6GS34-F1
#
_entry.id   AF-A0A1C6GS34-F1
#
_cell.length_a   1.000
_cell.length_b   1.000
_cell.length_c   1.000
_cell.angle_alpha   90.00
_cell.angle_beta   90.00
_cell.angle_gamma   90.00
#
_symmetry.space_group_name_H-M   'P 1'
#
loop_
_entity.id
_entity.type
_entity.pdbx_description
1 polymer ?
#
loop_
_entity_poly.entity_id
_entity_poly.type
_entity_poly.pdbx_seq_one_letter_code
_entity_poly.pdbx_strand_id
1 'polypeptide(L)'
;MGVQLIFVVEANKSCKSDWIYIKSTIDYFYEYNRTGLKLSPVYMDGKGKYKQKEKEVKSLISQYSKVSKGNKSKVIYCLDCDECDSKSEDLTFLKTVKKYCDDRGYDFIWFCKDVEQVYIGKRVDKSQKKNESTKFKKNNLITKVDVHRLSGRDYRIKTSNIMTVLDSYQELKRK
;
A
#
# COMPACT_ATOMS: atom_id res chain seq x y z
N MET A 1 -22.78 2.54 8.19
CA MET A 1 -22.23 2.83 6.85
C MET A 1 -20.92 2.08 6.73
N GLY A 2 -20.75 1.19 5.75
CA GLY A 2 -19.51 0.43 5.58
C GLY A 2 -18.49 1.17 4.71
N VAL A 3 -17.21 0.99 5.00
CA VAL A 3 -16.12 1.55 4.21
C VAL A 3 -15.23 0.42 3.71
N GLN A 4 -14.84 0.50 2.44
CA GLN A 4 -13.86 -0.39 1.83
C GLN A 4 -12.61 0.40 1.45
N LEU A 5 -11.46 -0.02 1.98
CA LEU A 5 -10.16 0.45 1.52
C LEU A 5 -9.60 -0.56 0.52
N ILE A 6 -9.44 -0.12 -0.73
CA ILE A 6 -8.90 -0.91 -1.83
C ILE A 6 -7.42 -0.55 -1.99
N PHE A 7 -6.54 -1.50 -1.71
CA PHE A 7 -5.09 -1.32 -1.82
C PHE A 7 -4.61 -1.93 -3.13
N VAL A 8 -4.21 -1.08 -4.08
CA VAL A 8 -3.63 -1.53 -5.35
C VAL A 8 -2.13 -1.65 -5.15
N VAL A 9 -1.63 -2.87 -5.03
CA VAL A 9 -0.23 -3.18 -4.65
C VAL A 9 0.56 -3.74 -5.82
N GLU A 10 1.86 -3.47 -5.85
CA GLU A 10 2.75 -3.86 -6.95
C GLU A 10 2.92 -5.38 -7.08
N ALA A 11 3.05 -6.07 -5.95
CA ALA A 11 3.25 -7.51 -5.88
C ALA A 11 2.30 -8.29 -6.80
N ASN A 12 2.81 -9.43 -7.26
CA ASN A 12 1.97 -10.41 -7.92
C ASN A 12 1.10 -11.18 -6.90
N LYS A 13 -0.01 -11.74 -7.40
CA LYS A 13 -0.99 -12.45 -6.56
C LYS A 13 -0.43 -13.71 -5.90
N SER A 14 0.67 -14.27 -6.40
CA SER A 14 1.31 -15.49 -5.88
C SER A 14 2.30 -15.22 -4.73
N CYS A 15 3.00 -14.09 -4.73
CA CYS A 15 3.93 -13.67 -3.68
C CYS A 15 3.18 -12.99 -2.53
N LYS A 16 2.26 -12.07 -2.84
CA LYS A 16 1.49 -11.25 -1.86
C LYS A 16 2.35 -10.47 -0.85
N SER A 17 3.65 -10.33 -1.10
CA SER A 17 4.64 -9.76 -0.16
C SER A 17 4.23 -8.38 0.34
N ASP A 18 3.91 -7.46 -0.56
CA ASP A 18 3.63 -6.06 -0.24
C ASP A 18 2.41 -5.96 0.67
N TRP A 19 1.36 -6.73 0.35
CA TRP A 19 0.15 -6.79 1.16
C TRP A 19 0.43 -7.31 2.57
N ILE A 20 1.37 -8.25 2.74
CA ILE A 20 1.73 -8.75 4.07
C ILE A 20 2.33 -7.64 4.92
N TYR A 21 3.22 -6.81 4.37
CA TYR A 21 3.80 -5.68 5.10
C TYR A 21 2.74 -4.62 5.42
N ILE A 22 1.98 -4.17 4.41
CA ILE A 22 0.91 -3.17 4.57
C ILE A 22 -0.12 -3.65 5.62
N LYS A 23 -0.53 -4.91 5.53
CA LYS A 23 -1.52 -5.47 6.46
C LYS A 23 -0.96 -5.57 7.88
N SER A 24 0.32 -5.93 8.03
CA SER A 24 0.99 -5.95 9.33
C SER A 24 1.05 -4.55 9.94
N THR A 25 1.29 -3.50 9.14
CA THR A 25 1.24 -2.09 9.58
C THR A 25 -0.13 -1.71 10.09
N ILE A 26 -1.19 -2.02 9.33
CA ILE A 26 -2.57 -1.73 9.74
C ILE A 26 -2.91 -2.47 11.03
N ASP A 27 -2.61 -3.77 11.11
CA ASP A 27 -2.95 -4.59 12.27
C ASP A 27 -2.19 -4.19 13.54
N TYR A 28 -0.93 -3.77 13.40
CA TYR A 28 -0.09 -3.40 14.52
C TYR A 28 -0.39 -1.98 15.02
N PHE A 29 -0.39 -0.98 14.12
CA PHE A 29 -0.46 0.44 14.51
C PHE A 29 -1.87 1.02 14.60
N TYR A 30 -2.89 0.34 14.06
CA TYR A 30 -4.25 0.90 14.00
C TYR A 30 -5.30 -0.02 14.63
N GLU A 31 -6.22 0.60 15.34
CA GLU A 31 -7.51 0.06 15.73
C GLU A 31 -8.55 0.40 14.66
N TYR A 32 -9.35 -0.58 14.28
CA TYR A 32 -10.43 -0.38 13.32
C TYR A 32 -11.55 -1.39 13.53
N ASN A 33 -12.79 -0.98 13.23
CA ASN A 33 -13.93 -1.87 13.32
C ASN A 33 -13.94 -2.85 12.13
N ARG A 34 -13.67 -4.14 12.39
CA ARG A 34 -13.64 -5.19 11.37
C ARG A 34 -14.97 -5.43 10.65
N THR A 35 -16.11 -5.09 11.26
CA THR A 35 -17.42 -5.21 10.60
C THR A 35 -17.74 -3.99 9.74
N GLY A 36 -17.21 -2.81 10.12
CA GLY A 36 -17.40 -1.55 9.40
C GLY A 36 -16.37 -1.26 8.31
N LEU A 37 -15.17 -1.86 8.39
CA LEU A 37 -14.06 -1.60 7.48
C LEU A 37 -13.61 -2.88 6.75
N LYS A 38 -13.78 -2.90 5.43
CA LYS A 38 -13.28 -3.96 4.54
C LYS A 38 -11.96 -3.53 3.91
N LEU A 39 -10.92 -4.33 4.08
CA LEU A 39 -9.65 -4.14 3.39
C LEU A 39 -9.57 -5.08 2.18
N SER A 40 -9.24 -4.56 0.99
CA SER A 40 -9.26 -5.32 -0.26
C SER A 40 -7.99 -5.10 -1.08
N PRO A 41 -7.05 -6.05 -1.13
CA PRO A 41 -5.87 -5.93 -2.00
C PRO A 41 -6.21 -6.24 -3.47
N VAL A 42 -5.65 -5.46 -4.38
CA VAL A 42 -5.63 -5.66 -5.83
C VAL A 42 -4.18 -5.74 -6.27
N TYR A 43 -3.79 -6.86 -6.88
CA TYR A 43 -2.40 -7.14 -7.25
C TYR A 43 -2.12 -6.71 -8.69
N MET A 44 -1.20 -5.75 -8.89
CA MET A 44 -0.86 -5.20 -10.20
C MET A 44 0.00 -6.14 -11.04
N ASP A 45 0.84 -6.97 -10.41
CA ASP A 45 1.84 -7.78 -11.12
C ASP A 45 2.86 -6.89 -11.88
N GLY A 46 3.35 -5.86 -11.18
CA GLY A 46 4.37 -4.89 -11.63
C GLY A 46 3.87 -3.44 -11.74
N LYS A 47 4.71 -2.47 -11.35
CA LYS A 47 4.35 -1.03 -11.29
C LYS A 47 3.79 -0.45 -12.60
N GLY A 48 4.27 -0.90 -13.76
CA GLY A 48 3.81 -0.42 -15.07
C GLY A 48 2.35 -0.76 -15.41
N LYS A 49 1.70 -1.66 -14.65
CA LYS A 49 0.33 -2.12 -14.92
C LYS A 49 -0.74 -1.36 -14.12
N TYR A 50 -0.39 -0.26 -13.45
CA TYR A 50 -1.30 0.50 -12.57
C TYR A 50 -2.62 0.92 -13.23
N LYS A 51 -2.60 1.25 -14.54
CA LYS A 51 -3.82 1.56 -15.32
C LYS A 51 -4.64 0.32 -15.67
N GLN A 52 -4.00 -0.84 -15.83
CA GLN A 52 -4.67 -2.07 -16.26
C GLN A 52 -5.63 -2.62 -15.19
N LYS A 53 -5.40 -2.25 -13.92
CA LYS A 53 -6.24 -2.67 -12.79
C LYS A 53 -7.48 -1.81 -12.57
N GLU A 54 -7.68 -0.77 -13.37
CA GLU A 54 -8.82 0.14 -13.22
C GLU A 54 -10.17 -0.59 -13.32
N LYS A 55 -10.31 -1.57 -14.22
CA LYS A 55 -11.53 -2.39 -14.33
C LYS A 55 -11.79 -3.20 -13.06
N GLU A 56 -10.75 -3.80 -12.48
CA GLU A 56 -10.83 -4.60 -11.25
C GLU A 56 -11.22 -3.71 -10.05
N VAL A 57 -10.59 -2.53 -9.93
CA VAL A 57 -10.93 -1.53 -8.91
C VAL A 57 -12.38 -1.06 -9.04
N LYS A 58 -12.82 -0.66 -10.25
CA LYS A 58 -14.21 -0.23 -10.48
C LYS A 58 -15.22 -1.33 -10.18
N SER A 59 -14.89 -2.58 -10.50
CA SER A 59 -15.72 -3.74 -10.17
C SER A 59 -15.88 -3.89 -8.65
N LEU A 60 -14.79 -3.78 -7.87
CA LEU A 60 -14.86 -3.84 -6.40
C LEU A 60 -15.69 -2.70 -5.82
N ILE A 61 -15.51 -1.46 -6.30
CA ILE A 61 -16.30 -0.30 -5.89
C ILE A 61 -17.79 -0.55 -6.16
N SER A 62 -18.12 -0.98 -7.38
CA SER A 62 -19.50 -1.25 -7.77
C SER A 62 -20.12 -2.35 -6.90
N GLN A 63 -19.42 -3.46 -6.70
CA GLN A 63 -19.89 -4.56 -5.86
C GLN A 63 -20.15 -4.10 -4.43
N TYR A 64 -19.23 -3.36 -3.83
CA TYR A 64 -19.36 -2.93 -2.43
C TYR A 64 -20.47 -1.90 -2.24
N SER A 65 -20.66 -0.98 -3.20
CA SER A 65 -21.74 0.02 -3.18
C SER A 65 -23.14 -0.61 -3.23
N LYS A 66 -23.29 -1.78 -3.88
CA LYS A 66 -24.56 -2.50 -4.00
C LYS A 66 -24.97 -3.24 -2.72
N VAL A 67 -24.03 -3.53 -1.83
CA VAL A 67 -24.31 -4.29 -0.59
C VAL A 67 -25.21 -3.49 0.36
N SER A 68 -25.02 -2.17 0.46
CA SER A 68 -25.86 -1.32 1.31
C SER A 68 -25.79 0.14 0.87
N LYS A 69 -26.93 0.84 0.97
CA LYS A 69 -27.04 2.26 0.65
C LYS A 69 -26.12 3.05 1.57
N GLY A 70 -25.18 3.79 0.98
CA GLY A 70 -24.21 4.61 1.70
C GLY A 70 -22.83 3.97 1.86
N ASN A 71 -22.62 2.70 1.49
CA ASN A 71 -21.28 2.12 1.48
C ASN A 71 -20.33 2.94 0.58
N LYS A 72 -19.11 3.19 1.08
CA LYS A 72 -18.09 3.96 0.36
C LYS A 72 -16.86 3.11 0.13
N SER A 73 -16.20 3.32 -1.01
CA SER A 73 -14.90 2.73 -1.31
C SER A 73 -13.88 3.84 -1.48
N LYS A 74 -12.67 3.61 -0.98
CA LYS A 74 -11.51 4.47 -1.12
C LYS A 74 -10.38 3.65 -1.72
N VAL A 75 -9.62 4.24 -2.63
CA VAL A 75 -8.59 3.52 -3.39
C VAL A 75 -7.24 4.12 -3.05
N ILE A 76 -6.29 3.24 -2.75
CA ILE A 76 -4.94 3.59 -2.33
C ILE A 76 -3.96 2.82 -3.23
N TYR A 77 -3.19 3.53 -4.04
CA TYR A 77 -2.12 2.92 -4.84
C TYR A 77 -0.84 2.84 -4.02
N CYS A 78 -0.22 1.66 -3.97
CA CYS A 78 1.00 1.39 -3.22
C CYS A 78 2.08 0.89 -4.18
N LEU A 79 3.18 1.65 -4.34
CA LEU A 79 4.23 1.34 -5.32
C LEU A 79 5.64 1.46 -4.77
N ASP A 80 6.53 0.60 -5.29
CA ASP A 80 7.96 0.70 -5.11
C ASP A 80 8.54 1.82 -5.99
N CYS A 81 9.50 2.56 -5.45
CA CYS A 81 10.07 3.76 -6.06
C CYS A 81 11.52 3.59 -6.52
N ASP A 82 11.98 2.32 -6.65
CA ASP A 82 13.29 1.83 -7.10
C ASP A 82 14.46 2.82 -6.96
N GLU A 83 14.70 3.75 -7.89
CA GLU A 83 15.80 4.71 -7.80
C GLU A 83 15.40 6.15 -8.15
N CYS A 84 14.60 6.77 -7.30
CA CYS A 84 14.26 8.20 -7.39
C CYS A 84 15.46 9.16 -7.30
N ASP A 85 16.61 8.68 -6.79
CA ASP A 85 17.77 9.52 -6.48
C ASP A 85 18.70 9.73 -7.68
N SER A 86 18.54 8.98 -8.77
CA SER A 86 19.55 8.92 -9.85
C SER A 86 19.00 8.98 -11.28
N LYS A 87 17.69 8.79 -11.51
CA LYS A 87 17.13 8.73 -12.88
C LYS A 87 15.88 9.60 -13.05
N SER A 88 15.89 10.45 -14.08
CA SER A 88 14.78 11.35 -14.45
C SER A 88 13.47 10.61 -14.79
N GLU A 89 13.57 9.36 -15.26
CA GLU A 89 12.44 8.53 -15.67
C GLU A 89 11.61 8.00 -14.50
N ASP A 90 12.23 7.57 -13.40
CA ASP A 90 11.50 7.07 -12.21
C ASP A 90 10.76 8.22 -11.51
N LEU A 91 11.35 9.42 -11.45
CA LEU A 91 10.66 10.62 -10.97
C LEU A 91 9.46 10.98 -11.87
N THR A 92 9.60 10.81 -13.18
CA THR A 92 8.51 11.06 -14.14
C THR A 92 7.39 10.03 -13.99
N PHE A 93 7.73 8.75 -13.81
CA PHE A 93 6.77 7.70 -13.53
C PHE A 93 5.97 7.98 -12.25
N LEU A 94 6.64 8.33 -11.15
CA LEU A 94 5.97 8.64 -9.89
C LEU A 94 5.11 9.88 -9.96
N LYS A 95 5.57 10.95 -10.63
CA LYS A 95 4.74 12.13 -10.92
C LYS A 95 3.50 11.74 -11.73
N THR A 96 3.64 10.84 -12.69
CA THR A 96 2.53 10.36 -13.53
C THR A 96 1.54 9.54 -12.70
N VAL A 97 2.01 8.64 -11.84
CA VAL A 97 1.12 7.85 -10.96
C VAL A 97 0.44 8.74 -9.94
N LYS A 98 1.18 9.65 -9.30
CA LYS A 98 0.62 10.61 -8.36
C LYS A 98 -0.49 11.43 -9.02
N LYS A 99 -0.21 12.01 -10.19
CA LYS A 99 -1.23 12.71 -10.99
C LYS A 99 -2.42 11.81 -11.34
N TYR A 100 -2.19 10.56 -11.73
CA TYR A 100 -3.27 9.60 -12.00
C TYR A 100 -4.17 9.37 -10.79
N CYS A 101 -3.60 9.33 -9.59
CA CYS A 101 -4.32 9.19 -8.33
C CYS A 101 -5.09 10.48 -7.98
N ASP A 102 -4.42 11.63 -8.07
CA ASP A 102 -5.01 12.95 -7.80
C ASP A 102 -6.22 13.21 -8.70
N ASP A 103 -6.10 12.95 -10.02
CA ASP A 103 -7.17 13.11 -11.02
C ASP A 103 -8.41 12.25 -10.71
N ARG A 104 -8.29 11.23 -9.86
CA ARG A 104 -9.37 10.29 -9.49
C ARG A 104 -9.79 10.40 -8.02
N GLY A 105 -9.16 11.27 -7.24
CA GLY A 105 -9.35 11.35 -5.79
C GLY A 105 -8.92 10.07 -5.07
N TYR A 106 -7.87 9.40 -5.57
CA TYR A 106 -7.24 8.25 -4.93
C TYR A 106 -6.02 8.70 -4.13
N ASP A 107 -5.68 7.94 -3.10
CA ASP A 107 -4.47 8.19 -2.33
C ASP A 107 -3.28 7.39 -2.87
N PHE A 108 -2.08 7.89 -2.59
CA PHE A 108 -0.84 7.29 -3.07
C PHE A 108 0.15 7.06 -1.93
N ILE A 109 0.57 5.80 -1.79
CA ILE A 109 1.62 5.33 -0.89
C ILE A 109 2.84 4.96 -1.72
N TRP A 110 3.99 5.50 -1.33
CA TRP A 110 5.29 5.18 -1.93
C TRP A 110 6.15 4.38 -0.94
N PHE A 111 6.94 3.43 -1.47
CA PHE A 111 8.02 2.77 -0.75
C PHE A 111 9.35 3.15 -1.42
N CYS A 112 10.19 3.91 -0.72
CA CYS A 112 11.46 4.35 -1.29
C CYS A 112 12.40 3.17 -1.46
N LYS A 113 12.92 3.01 -2.69
CA LYS A 113 13.51 1.76 -3.20
C LYS A 113 12.44 0.68 -3.37
N ASP A 114 12.20 -0.13 -2.34
CA ASP A 114 11.19 -1.18 -2.35
C ASP A 114 10.59 -1.37 -0.95
N VAL A 115 9.43 -2.02 -0.88
CA VAL A 115 8.75 -2.32 0.38
C VAL A 115 9.66 -3.09 1.35
N GLU A 116 10.46 -4.05 0.88
CA GLU A 116 11.36 -4.79 1.76
C GLU A 116 12.45 -3.93 2.40
N GLN A 117 12.99 -2.94 1.69
CA GLN A 117 13.97 -2.01 2.21
C GLN A 117 13.37 -1.06 3.24
N VAL A 118 12.10 -0.67 3.09
CA VAL A 118 11.39 0.13 4.10
C VAL A 118 11.19 -0.67 5.39
N TYR A 119 10.72 -1.91 5.29
CA TYR A 119 10.34 -2.72 6.46
C TYR A 119 11.47 -3.53 7.08
N ILE A 120 12.37 -4.08 6.26
CA ILE A 120 13.47 -4.97 6.68
C ILE A 120 14.82 -4.22 6.67
N GLY A 121 14.94 -3.12 5.93
CA GLY A 121 16.17 -2.32 5.86
C GLY A 121 17.21 -2.82 4.86
N LYS A 122 16.91 -3.89 4.11
CA LYS A 122 17.77 -4.50 3.09
C LYS A 122 16.98 -4.90 1.85
N ARG A 123 17.66 -4.95 0.71
CA ARG A 123 17.12 -5.51 -0.53
C ARG A 123 16.90 -7.02 -0.37
N VAL A 124 15.81 -7.51 -0.96
CA VAL A 124 15.47 -8.94 -0.96
C VAL A 124 15.27 -9.40 -2.40
N ASP A 125 15.90 -10.51 -2.76
CA ASP A 125 15.74 -11.10 -4.09
C ASP A 125 14.30 -11.52 -4.36
N LYS A 126 13.87 -11.38 -5.62
CA LYS A 126 12.50 -11.68 -6.04
C LYS A 126 12.03 -13.08 -5.62
N SER A 127 12.92 -14.08 -5.66
CA SER A 127 12.62 -15.45 -5.23
C SER A 127 12.42 -15.60 -3.72
N GLN A 128 12.99 -14.69 -2.93
CA GLN A 128 12.93 -14.71 -1.45
C GLN A 128 11.87 -13.78 -0.86
N LYS A 129 11.30 -12.84 -1.63
CA LYS A 129 10.28 -11.89 -1.15
C LYS A 129 9.10 -12.57 -0.42
N LYS A 130 8.63 -13.71 -0.93
CA LYS A 130 7.55 -14.49 -0.29
C LYS A 130 7.97 -15.07 1.07
N ASN A 131 9.19 -15.61 1.14
CA ASN A 131 9.72 -16.21 2.37
C ASN A 131 9.97 -15.13 3.43
N GLU A 132 10.60 -14.02 3.05
CA GLU A 132 10.90 -12.92 3.96
C GLU A 132 9.64 -12.24 4.49
N SER A 133 8.65 -11.96 3.63
CA SER A 133 7.37 -11.39 4.09
C SER A 133 6.60 -12.34 5.03
N THR A 134 6.62 -13.65 4.76
CA THR A 134 6.02 -14.65 5.65
C THR A 134 6.74 -14.69 7.00
N LYS A 135 8.08 -14.67 7.00
CA LYS A 135 8.91 -14.64 8.20
C LYS A 135 8.68 -13.35 9.00
N PHE A 136 8.58 -12.21 8.32
CA PHE A 136 8.28 -10.91 8.91
C PHE A 136 6.97 -10.96 9.70
N LYS A 137 5.90 -11.47 9.09
CA LYS A 137 4.59 -11.63 9.74
C LYS A 137 4.65 -12.64 10.89
N LYS A 138 5.21 -13.83 10.65
CA LYS A 138 5.27 -14.92 11.64
C LYS A 138 6.00 -14.49 12.92
N ASN A 139 7.09 -13.73 12.77
CA ASN A 139 7.92 -13.30 13.89
C ASN A 139 7.51 -11.93 14.44
N ASN A 140 6.36 -11.39 14.01
CA ASN A 140 5.84 -10.09 14.41
C ASN A 140 6.88 -8.95 14.29
N LEU A 141 7.69 -8.98 13.23
CA LEU A 141 8.82 -8.06 13.07
C LEU A 141 8.40 -6.59 12.87
N ILE A 142 7.11 -6.34 12.59
CA ILE A 142 6.52 -4.99 12.57
C ILE A 142 6.77 -4.23 13.88
N THR A 143 6.85 -4.94 15.02
CA THR A 143 7.19 -4.35 16.34
C THR A 143 8.57 -3.71 16.40
N LYS A 144 9.49 -4.14 15.52
CA LYS A 144 10.88 -3.67 15.46
C LYS A 144 11.10 -2.63 14.36
N VAL A 145 10.08 -2.33 13.56
CA VAL A 145 10.19 -1.36 12.48
C VAL A 145 10.14 0.04 13.08
N ASP A 146 11.11 0.87 12.71
CA ASP A 146 11.15 2.27 13.08
C ASP A 146 9.97 3.03 12.44
N VAL A 147 9.07 3.52 13.29
CA VAL A 147 7.85 4.27 12.90
C VAL A 147 8.18 5.51 12.07
N HIS A 148 9.32 6.14 12.32
CA HIS A 148 9.75 7.32 11.56
C HIS A 148 10.02 6.98 10.09
N ARG A 149 10.37 5.72 9.77
CA ARG A 149 10.50 5.26 8.38
C ARG A 149 9.15 5.12 7.69
N LEU A 150 8.06 4.92 8.42
CA LEU A 150 6.73 4.69 7.86
C LEU A 150 5.87 5.97 7.78
N SER A 151 6.34 7.06 8.39
CA SER A 151 5.64 8.36 8.48
C SER A 151 6.34 9.47 7.67
N GLY A 152 7.03 9.09 6.59
CA GLY A 152 7.72 10.03 5.71
C GLY A 152 6.75 11.01 5.04
N ARG A 153 7.19 12.27 4.87
CA ARG A 153 6.50 13.30 4.08
C ARG A 153 7.16 13.51 2.73
N ASP A 154 8.49 13.46 2.73
CA ASP A 154 9.34 13.58 1.56
C ASP A 154 10.07 12.28 1.28
N TYR A 155 10.45 12.07 0.03
CA TYR A 155 11.19 10.89 -0.39
C TYR A 155 12.56 10.86 0.28
N ARG A 156 12.78 9.82 1.10
CA ARG A 156 14.08 9.50 1.68
C ARG A 156 14.34 8.00 1.61
N ILE A 157 15.59 7.62 1.37
CA ILE A 157 16.03 6.22 1.32
C ILE A 157 15.45 5.43 2.51
N LYS A 158 14.83 4.28 2.20
CA LYS A 158 14.22 3.35 3.18
C LYS A 158 13.06 3.94 4.00
N THR A 159 12.35 4.93 3.46
CA THR A 159 11.14 5.47 4.07
C THR A 159 9.90 5.26 3.20
N SER A 160 8.73 5.49 3.77
CA SER A 160 7.41 5.45 3.14
C SER A 160 6.50 6.48 3.82
N ASN A 161 5.49 6.97 3.10
CA ASN A 161 4.40 7.77 3.65
C ASN A 161 3.19 6.94 4.09
N ILE A 162 3.29 5.61 4.17
CA ILE A 162 2.16 4.73 4.48
C ILE A 162 1.37 5.17 5.70
N MET A 163 2.02 5.44 6.83
CA MET A 163 1.30 5.87 8.04
C MET A 163 0.73 7.27 7.88
N THR A 164 1.43 8.19 7.22
CA THR A 164 0.92 9.53 6.90
C THR A 164 -0.40 9.46 6.13
N VAL A 165 -0.50 8.54 5.16
CA VAL A 165 -1.72 8.34 4.37
C VAL A 165 -2.80 7.65 5.20
N LEU A 166 -2.46 6.57 5.92
CA LEU A 166 -3.42 5.82 6.73
C LEU A 166 -4.00 6.67 7.89
N ASP A 167 -3.22 7.58 8.46
CA ASP A 167 -3.67 8.52 9.50
C ASP A 167 -4.77 9.48 9.01
N SER A 168 -4.94 9.64 7.69
CA SER A 168 -6.00 10.48 7.12
C SER A 168 -7.38 9.79 7.09
N TYR A 169 -7.42 8.47 7.31
CA TYR A 169 -8.64 7.67 7.30
C TYR A 169 -9.26 7.58 8.69
N GLN A 170 -10.47 8.13 8.85
CA GLN A 170 -11.19 8.15 10.12
C GLN A 170 -11.51 6.74 10.65
N GLU A 171 -11.59 5.75 9.76
CA GLU A 171 -11.84 4.35 10.11
C GLU A 171 -10.63 3.64 10.71
N LEU A 172 -9.44 4.25 10.62
CA LEU A 172 -8.18 3.75 11.16
C LEU A 172 -7.72 4.67 12.30
N LYS A 173 -7.96 4.25 13.55
CA LYS A 173 -7.50 5.00 14.72
C LYS A 173 -6.10 4.53 15.11
N ARG A 174 -5.11 5.42 15.11
CA ARG A 174 -3.76 5.10 15.57
C ARG A 174 -3.79 4.69 17.06
N LYS A 175 -3.11 3.59 17.39
CA LYS A 175 -2.92 3.09 18.76
C LYS A 175 -1.92 3.92 19.55
#